data_AF-R7J7L8-F1
#
_entry.id   AF-R7J7L8-F1
#
_cell.length_a   1.000
_cell.length_b   1.000
_cell.length_c   1.000
_cell.angle_alpha   90.00
_cell.angle_beta   90.00
_cell.angle_gamma   90.00
#
_symmetry.space_group_name_H-M   'P 1'
#
loop_
_entity.id
_entity.type
_entity.pdbx_description
1 polymer ?
#
loop_
_entity_poly.entity_id
_entity_poly.type
_entity_poly.pdbx_seq_one_letter_code
_entity_poly.pdbx_strand_id
1 'polypeptide(L)' 'MAGKITKDMNIMDIVQQCPESIEVFQKYGLGCIGCAAAHFENLEAGAKVHGFDPDAMVADINALIKD' A
#
# COMPACT_ATOMS: atom_id res chain seq x y z
N MET A 1 -15.41 4.62 8.04
CA MET A 1 -14.80 4.95 6.75
C MET A 1 -13.31 4.99 6.96
N ALA A 2 -12.53 4.26 6.14
CA ALA A 2 -11.08 4.39 6.15
C ALA A 2 -10.73 5.83 5.73
N GLY A 3 -9.81 6.46 6.44
CA GLY A 3 -9.31 7.78 6.03
C GLY A 3 -8.58 7.68 4.70
N LYS A 4 -8.41 8.82 4.02
CA LYS A 4 -7.61 8.89 2.79
C LYS A 4 -6.19 8.36 3.05
N ILE A 5 -5.73 7.42 2.23
CA ILE A 5 -4.40 6.83 2.34
C ILE A 5 -3.34 7.78 1.80
N THR A 6 -2.19 7.83 2.46
CA THR A 6 -1.01 8.61 2.07
C THR A 6 0.22 7.70 1.98
N LYS A 7 1.26 8.15 1.27
CA LYS A 7 2.45 7.33 0.97
C LYS A 7 3.39 7.10 2.16
N ASP A 8 3.25 7.91 3.21
CA ASP A 8 3.98 7.81 4.47
C ASP A 8 3.37 6.77 5.43
N MET A 9 2.17 6.26 5.15
CA MET A 9 1.53 5.22 5.95
C MET A 9 2.25 3.88 5.83
N ASN A 10 2.29 3.14 6.94
CA ASN A 10 2.79 1.77 6.96
C ASN A 10 1.89 0.85 6.12
N ILE A 11 2.51 -0.07 5.37
CA ILE A 11 1.77 -0.98 4.48
C ILE A 11 0.75 -1.83 5.25
N MET A 12 1.10 -2.30 6.46
CA MET A 12 0.19 -3.11 7.28
C MET A 12 -0.99 -2.28 7.80
N ASP A 13 -0.76 -1.02 8.17
CA ASP A 13 -1.84 -0.13 8.59
C ASP A 13 -2.82 0.14 7.45
N ILE A 14 -2.32 0.26 6.22
CA ILE A 14 -3.14 0.40 5.02
C ILE A 14 -3.97 -0.86 4.80
N VAL A 15 -3.36 -2.05 4.83
CA VAL A 15 -4.04 -3.34 4.63
C VAL A 15 -5.08 -3.59 5.73
N GLN A 16 -4.83 -3.19 6.97
CA GLN A 16 -5.80 -3.29 8.05
C GLN A 16 -7.01 -2.36 7.86
N GLN A 17 -6.78 -1.17 7.30
CA GLN A 17 -7.83 -0.18 7.03
C GLN A 17 -8.61 -0.48 5.73
N CYS A 18 -7.95 -1.03 4.72
CA CYS A 18 -8.50 -1.38 3.42
C CYS A 18 -7.94 -2.74 2.99
N PRO A 19 -8.54 -3.86 3.43
CA PRO A 19 -8.07 -5.20 3.07
C PRO A 19 -8.03 -5.45 1.55
N GLU A 20 -8.88 -4.76 0.77
CA GLU A 20 -8.89 -4.81 -0.69
C GLU A 20 -7.60 -4.24 -1.31
N SER A 21 -6.84 -3.41 -0.57
CA SER A 21 -5.57 -2.85 -1.05
C SER A 21 -4.49 -3.91 -1.28
N ILE A 22 -4.65 -5.13 -0.74
CA ILE A 22 -3.73 -6.25 -0.98
C ILE A 22 -3.58 -6.53 -2.48
N GLU A 23 -4.67 -6.46 -3.26
CA GLU A 23 -4.62 -6.67 -4.71
C GLU A 23 -3.79 -5.60 -5.42
N VAL A 24 -3.85 -4.36 -4.92
CA VAL A 24 -3.02 -3.26 -5.42
C VAL A 24 -1.55 -3.53 -5.10
N PHE A 25 -1.22 -3.84 -3.85
CA PHE A 25 0.17 -4.18 -3.49
C PHE A 25 0.73 -5.34 -4.31
N GLN A 26 -0.06 -6.37 -4.60
CA GLN A 26 0.35 -7.48 -5.48
C GLN A 26 0.62 -7.01 -6.92
N LYS A 27 -0.25 -6.16 -7.49
CA LYS A 27 -0.07 -5.56 -8.82
C LYS A 27 1.24 -4.78 -8.94
N TYR A 28 1.65 -4.11 -7.86
CA TYR A 28 2.91 -3.35 -7.78
C TYR A 28 4.08 -4.17 -7.24
N GLY A 29 4.03 -5.51 -7.27
CA GLY A 29 5.17 -6.34 -6.89
C GLY A 29 5.49 -6.40 -5.40
N LEU A 30 4.65 -5.80 -4.54
CA LEU A 30 4.73 -5.89 -3.09
C LEU A 30 3.91 -7.08 -2.56
N GLY A 31 3.68 -8.13 -3.35
CA GLY A 31 2.90 -9.32 -2.92
C GLY A 31 3.50 -10.09 -1.73
N CYS A 32 4.77 -9.84 -1.40
CA CYS A 32 5.46 -10.40 -0.25
C CYS A 32 5.14 -9.69 1.08
N ILE A 33 3.94 -9.10 1.23
CA ILE A 33 3.51 -8.33 2.43
C ILE A 33 3.72 -9.11 3.74
N GLY A 34 3.67 -10.46 3.69
CA GLY A 34 3.95 -11.32 4.84
C GLY A 34 5.43 -11.50 5.19
N CYS A 35 6.36 -10.90 4.45
CA CYS A 35 7.78 -10.91 4.77
C CYS A 35 8.07 -9.94 5.92
N ALA A 36 8.97 -10.30 6.83
CA ALA A 36 9.31 -9.49 7.99
C ALA A 36 9.75 -8.05 7.64
N ALA A 37 10.31 -7.84 6.45
CA ALA A 37 10.67 -6.52 5.94
C ALA A 37 9.45 -5.62 5.68
N ALA A 38 8.38 -6.17 5.10
CA ALA A 38 7.18 -5.42 4.73
C ALA A 38 6.38 -4.93 5.96
N HIS A 39 6.53 -5.59 7.11
CA HIS A 39 5.86 -5.18 8.35
C HIS A 39 6.32 -3.80 8.86
N PHE A 40 7.55 -3.40 8.56
CA PHE A 40 8.12 -2.14 9.05
C PHE A 40 8.29 -1.10 7.93
N GLU A 41 7.77 -1.39 6.75
CA GLU A 41 7.93 -0.56 5.57
C GLU A 41 6.69 0.31 5.33
N ASN A 42 6.91 1.57 4.91
CA ASN A 42 5.85 2.44 4.44
C ASN A 42 5.66 2.30 2.92
N LEU A 43 4.50 2.72 2.43
CA LEU A 43 4.16 2.56 1.01
C LEU A 43 5.20 3.18 0.08
N GLU A 44 5.71 4.38 0.40
CA GLU A 44 6.72 5.05 -0.41
C GLU A 44 8.02 4.26 -0.54
N ALA A 45 8.53 3.73 0.57
CA ALA A 45 9.76 2.94 0.58
C ALA A 45 9.57 1.64 -0.22
N GLY A 46 8.47 0.91 0.03
CA GLY A 46 8.19 -0.34 -0.69
C GLY A 46 8.02 -0.14 -2.18
N ALA A 47 7.28 0.92 -2.58
CA ALA A 47 7.15 1.29 -3.98
C ALA A 47 8.52 1.58 -4.63
N LYS A 48 9.37 2.38 -3.98
CA LYS A 48 10.69 2.75 -4.52
C LYS A 48 11.66 1.58 -4.59
N VAL A 49 11.69 0.70 -3.59
CA VAL A 49 12.55 -0.51 -3.59
C VAL A 49 12.19 -1.43 -4.77
N HIS A 50 10.91 -1.50 -5.11
CA HIS A 50 10.41 -2.30 -6.22
C HIS A 50 10.33 -1.54 -7.56
N GLY A 51 10.74 -0.25 -7.60
CA GLY A 51 10.84 0.55 -8.83
C GLY A 51 9.51 1.13 -9.34
N PHE A 52 8.52 1.30 -8.46
CA PHE A 52 7.20 1.85 -8.78
C PHE A 52 7.01 3.27 -8.27
N ASP A 53 6.05 3.99 -8.88
CA ASP A 53 5.64 5.32 -8.45
C ASP A 53 4.72 5.24 -7.21
N PRO A 54 5.15 5.76 -6.04
CA PRO A 54 4.32 5.79 -4.83
C PRO A 54 3.01 6.53 -5.01
N ASP A 55 3.00 7.62 -5.79
CA ASP A 55 1.81 8.45 -5.96
C ASP A 55 0.76 7.73 -6.81
N ALA A 56 1.18 6.91 -7.78
CA ALA A 56 0.29 6.03 -8.53
C ALA A 56 -0.33 4.93 -7.65
N MET A 57 0.45 4.32 -6.75
CA MET A 57 -0.06 3.34 -5.79
C MET A 57 -1.09 3.96 -4.84
N VAL A 58 -0.81 5.15 -4.30
CA VAL A 58 -1.75 5.87 -3.43
C VAL A 58 -3.07 6.18 -4.17
N ALA A 59 -3.00 6.54 -5.45
CA ALA A 59 -4.20 6.78 -6.25
C ALA A 59 -5.03 5.49 -6.44
N ASP A 60 -4.38 4.38 -6.80
CA ASP A 60 -5.05 3.08 -6.99
C ASP A 60 -5.70 2.58 -5.68
N ILE A 61 -5.03 2.74 -4.52
CA ILE A 61 -5.59 2.33 -3.22
C ILE A 61 -6.77 3.23 -2.84
N ASN A 62 -6.64 4.55 -2.97
CA ASN A 62 -7.72 5.47 -2.63
C ASN A 62 -8.95 5.29 -3.54
N ALA A 63 -8.80 4.79 -4.77
CA ALA A 63 -9.91 4.46 -5.64
C ALA A 63 -10.78 3.29 -5.12
N LEU A 64 -10.26 2.47 -4.20
CA LEU A 64 -11.00 1.39 -3.53
C LEU A 64 -11.86 1.92 -2.37
N ILE A 65 -11.49 3.06 -1.80
CA ILE A 65 -12.21 3.68 -0.69
C ILE A 65 -13.41 4.43 -1.28
N LYS A 66 -14.56 3.77 -1.27
CA LYS A 66 -15.85 4.40 -1.61
C LYS A 66 -16.37 5.15 -0.38
N ASP A 67 -16.88 6.36 -0.60
CA ASP A 67 -17.59 7.16 0.42
C ASP A 67 -18.74 6.38 1.08
#